data_AF-A0A6I3HSI4-F1
#
_entry.id   AF-A0A6I3HSI4-F1
#
_cell.length_a   1.000
_cell.length_b   1.000
_cell.length_c   1.000
_cell.angle_alpha   90.00
_cell.angle_beta   90.00
_cell.angle_gamma   90.00
#
_symmetry.space_group_name_H-M   'P 1'
#
loop_
_entity.id
_entity.type
_entity.pdbx_description
1 polymer ?
#
loop_
_entity_poly.entity_id
_entity_poly.type
_entity_poly.pdbx_seq_one_letter_code
_entity_poly.pdbx_strand_id
1 'polypeptide(L)'
;MPRIVVVGLGPGNPGLITSDTLTAITNIPQRFVRTIHHPSAHLVQEAQSFDHLYDKAPLFDDVYREIATTLVAAAVQYGEVLYAVPGSPTV
;
A
#
# COMPACT_ATOMS: atom_id res chain seq x y z
N MET A 1 18.52 2.12 -7.80
CA MET A 1 18.00 0.80 -7.38
C MET A 1 16.49 0.93 -7.20
N PRO A 2 15.69 -0.08 -7.57
CA PRO A 2 14.25 -0.11 -7.29
C PRO A 2 13.96 0.10 -5.80
N ARG A 3 12.95 0.91 -5.47
CA ARG A 3 12.56 1.22 -4.09
C ARG A 3 11.06 0.98 -3.88
N ILE A 4 10.73 0.33 -2.76
CA ILE A 4 9.36 0.17 -2.27
C ILE A 4 9.27 0.93 -0.95
N VAL A 5 8.37 1.90 -0.87
CA VAL A 5 8.10 2.67 0.34
C VAL A 5 6.83 2.15 0.98
N VAL A 6 6.95 1.51 2.13
CA VAL A 6 5.80 0.99 2.87
C VAL A 6 5.40 1.98 3.95
N VAL A 7 4.12 2.36 3.97
CA VAL A 7 3.57 3.34 4.92
C VAL A 7 2.33 2.78 5.63
N GLY A 8 2.16 3.20 6.89
CA GLY A 8 0.96 2.90 7.67
C GLY A 8 -0.07 4.02 7.59
N LEU A 9 -1.34 3.65 7.42
CA LEU A 9 -2.48 4.57 7.45
C LEU A 9 -3.05 4.78 8.87
N GLY A 10 -2.44 4.19 9.89
CA GLY A 10 -2.89 4.32 11.27
C GLY A 10 -4.20 3.57 11.54
N PRO A 11 -4.91 3.87 12.65
CA PRO A 11 -6.09 3.14 13.09
C PRO A 11 -7.40 3.59 12.40
N GLY A 12 -7.33 4.41 11.35
CA GLY A 12 -8.48 4.87 10.56
C GLY A 12 -8.79 6.36 10.70
N ASN A 13 -8.41 7.04 11.79
CA ASN A 13 -8.54 8.49 11.89
C ASN A 13 -7.47 9.19 11.03
N PRO A 14 -7.84 9.96 9.98
CA PRO A 14 -6.88 10.70 9.15
C PRO A 14 -5.95 11.63 9.93
N GLY A 15 -6.42 12.19 11.05
CA GLY A 15 -5.62 13.06 11.92
C GLY A 15 -4.50 12.35 12.69
N LEU A 16 -4.45 11.01 12.63
CA LEU A 16 -3.40 10.20 13.25
C LEU A 16 -2.35 9.71 12.24
N ILE A 17 -2.47 10.11 10.97
CA ILE A 17 -1.47 9.81 9.95
C ILE A 17 -0.30 10.77 10.09
N THR A 18 0.91 10.23 10.04
CA THR A 18 2.14 11.02 10.19
C THR A 18 2.36 11.95 8.99
N SER A 19 3.03 13.07 9.21
CA SER A 19 3.48 13.98 8.14
C SER A 19 4.33 13.27 7.09
N ASP A 20 5.14 12.31 7.52
CA ASP A 20 6.04 11.55 6.64
C ASP A 20 5.25 10.62 5.72
N THR A 21 4.21 9.96 6.24
CA THR A 21 3.27 9.18 5.42
C THR A 21 2.59 10.06 4.37
N LEU A 22 2.06 11.22 4.77
CA LEU A 22 1.39 12.13 3.83
C LEU A 22 2.36 12.62 2.75
N THR A 23 3.58 12.98 3.14
CA THR A 23 4.64 13.42 2.22
C THR A 23 5.01 12.31 1.24
N ALA A 24 5.13 11.06 1.70
CA ALA A 24 5.40 9.92 0.84
C ALA A 24 4.26 9.69 -0.17
N ILE A 25 3.00 9.79 0.26
CA ILE A 25 1.83 9.69 -0.61
C ILE A 25 1.87 10.79 -1.69
N THR A 26 2.15 12.04 -1.31
CA THR A 26 2.23 13.15 -2.26
C THR A 26 3.35 12.96 -3.28
N ASN A 27 4.52 12.51 -2.86
CA ASN A 27 5.71 12.46 -3.71
C ASN A 27 5.79 11.23 -4.63
N ILE A 28 5.16 10.11 -4.25
CA ILE A 28 5.28 8.85 -4.98
C ILE A 28 4.00 8.60 -5.80
N PRO A 29 4.06 8.67 -7.15
CA PRO A 29 2.87 8.58 -8.00
C PRO A 29 2.36 7.14 -8.17
N GLN A 30 3.25 6.15 -8.10
CA GLN A 30 2.87 4.74 -8.24
C GLN A 30 2.47 4.19 -6.87
N ARG A 31 1.16 4.10 -6.64
CA ARG A 31 0.59 3.84 -5.32
C ARG A 31 -0.23 2.57 -5.31
N PHE A 32 -0.08 1.82 -4.22
CA PHE A 32 -0.83 0.61 -3.94
C PHE A 32 -1.40 0.69 -2.52
N VAL A 33 -2.59 0.13 -2.33
CA VAL A 33 -3.20 -0.04 -0.99
C VAL A 33 -3.51 -1.52 -0.76
N ARG A 34 -3.31 -2.00 0.47
CA ARG A 34 -3.75 -3.37 0.81
C ARG A 34 -5.25 -3.53 0.63
N THR A 35 -6.01 -2.50 1.00
CA THR A 35 -7.46 -2.49 0.92
C THR A 35 -8.01 -1.07 0.81
N ILE A 36 -9.07 -0.87 0.01
CA ILE A 36 -9.82 0.40 -0.03
C ILE A 36 -10.74 0.57 1.17
N HIS A 37 -11.01 -0.50 1.92
CA HIS A 37 -11.94 -0.48 3.06
C HIS A 37 -11.36 0.22 4.30
N HIS A 38 -10.07 0.55 4.27
CA HIS A 38 -9.48 1.34 5.35
C HIS A 38 -10.08 2.75 5.37
N PRO A 39 -10.52 3.28 6.53
CA PRO A 39 -11.17 4.60 6.58
C PRO A 39 -10.34 5.74 6.00
N SER A 40 -9.01 5.66 6.10
CA SER A 40 -8.07 6.64 5.54
C SER A 40 -7.52 6.29 4.15
N ALA A 41 -8.01 5.22 3.49
CA ALA A 41 -7.55 4.84 2.14
C ALA A 41 -7.78 5.94 1.11
N HIS A 42 -8.82 6.77 1.30
CA HIS A 42 -9.15 7.90 0.44
C HIS A 42 -8.02 8.94 0.29
N LEU A 43 -7.06 8.96 1.21
CA LEU A 43 -5.89 9.85 1.15
C LEU A 43 -4.86 9.38 0.13
N VAL A 44 -4.86 8.09 -0.21
CA VAL A 44 -3.95 7.49 -1.21
C VAL A 44 -4.66 7.47 -2.57
N GLN A 45 -4.89 8.67 -3.12
CA GLN A 45 -5.62 8.81 -4.39
C GLN A 45 -4.92 8.07 -5.53
N GLU A 46 -5.73 7.54 -6.45
CA GLU A 46 -5.28 6.80 -7.64
C GLU A 46 -4.51 5.50 -7.35
N ALA A 47 -4.57 5.01 -6.10
CA ALA A 47 -3.92 3.77 -5.74
C ALA A 47 -4.62 2.54 -6.32
N GLN A 48 -3.83 1.56 -6.75
CA GLN A 48 -4.33 0.23 -7.07
C GLN A 48 -4.53 -0.58 -5.79
N SER A 49 -5.72 -1.17 -5.63
CA SER A 49 -6.03 -2.01 -4.48
C SER A 49 -5.76 -3.50 -4.73
N PHE A 50 -5.36 -4.20 -3.68
CA PHE A 50 -5.22 -5.65 -3.63
C PHE A 50 -6.46 -6.38 -3.06
N ASP A 51 -7.59 -5.70 -2.84
CA ASP A 51 -8.83 -6.34 -2.34
C ASP A 51 -9.21 -7.57 -3.18
N HIS A 52 -9.05 -7.49 -4.50
CA HIS A 52 -9.36 -8.56 -5.45
C HIS A 52 -8.54 -9.85 -5.26
N LEU A 53 -7.42 -9.80 -4.53
CA LEU A 53 -6.61 -10.98 -4.21
C LEU A 53 -7.22 -11.78 -3.05
N TYR A 54 -7.85 -11.09 -2.10
CA TYR A 54 -8.51 -11.72 -0.96
C TYR A 54 -9.78 -12.49 -1.37
N ASP A 55 -10.42 -12.11 -2.48
CA ASP A 55 -11.60 -12.82 -3.02
C ASP A 55 -11.23 -14.09 -3.80
N LYS A 56 -10.00 -14.18 -4.31
CA LYS A 56 -9.57 -15.21 -5.28
C LYS A 56 -8.67 -16.28 -4.67
N ALA A 57 -7.91 -15.95 -3.63
CA ALA A 57 -6.92 -16.85 -3.09
C ALA A 57 -7.53 -17.80 -2.03
N PRO A 58 -7.25 -19.12 -2.10
CA PRO A 58 -7.70 -20.09 -1.10
C PRO A 58 -6.96 -19.96 0.23
N LEU A 59 -5.77 -19.34 0.23
CA LEU A 59 -4.88 -19.21 1.38
C LEU A 59 -4.33 -17.79 1.47
N PHE A 60 -4.21 -17.26 2.69
CA PHE A 60 -3.66 -15.93 2.94
C PHE A 60 -2.20 -15.78 2.50
N ASP A 61 -1.41 -16.84 2.62
CA ASP A 61 0.01 -16.81 2.20
C ASP A 61 0.17 -16.54 0.70
N ASP A 62 -0.76 -17.04 -0.12
CA ASP A 62 -0.76 -16.80 -1.57
C ASP A 62 -1.06 -15.33 -1.88
N VAL A 63 -1.98 -14.72 -1.14
CA VAL A 63 -2.29 -13.27 -1.25
C VAL A 63 -1.03 -12.44 -1.00
N TYR A 64 -0.32 -12.69 0.11
CA TYR A 64 0.86 -11.90 0.45
C TYR A 64 2.01 -12.10 -0.53
N ARG A 65 2.19 -13.33 -1.05
CA ARG A 65 3.17 -13.63 -2.09
C ARG A 65 2.87 -12.86 -3.37
N GLU A 66 1.61 -12.81 -3.79
CA GLU A 66 1.19 -12.10 -5.00
C GLU A 66 1.32 -10.57 -4.86
N ILE A 67 0.97 -10.02 -3.69
CA ILE A 67 1.22 -8.61 -3.35
C ILE A 67 2.71 -8.29 -3.47
N ALA A 68 3.57 -9.07 -2.81
CA ALA A 68 5.01 -8.85 -2.84
C ALA A 68 5.57 -8.93 -4.26
N THR A 69 5.15 -9.92 -5.04
CA THR A 69 5.57 -10.10 -6.44
C THR A 69 5.16 -8.90 -7.30
N THR A 70 3.93 -8.41 -7.13
CA THR A 70 3.40 -7.25 -7.86
C THR A 70 4.17 -5.97 -7.52
N LEU A 71 4.42 -5.73 -6.23
CA LEU A 71 5.18 -4.56 -5.76
C LEU A 71 6.62 -4.56 -6.27
N VAL A 72 7.29 -5.72 -6.27
CA VAL A 72 8.65 -5.85 -6.81
C VAL A 72 8.67 -5.57 -8.31
N ALA A 73 7.73 -6.16 -9.07
CA ALA A 73 7.64 -5.91 -10.51
C ALA A 73 7.39 -4.42 -10.82
N ALA A 74 6.47 -3.79 -10.09
CA ALA A 74 6.19 -2.36 -10.23
C ALA A 74 7.39 -1.48 -9.85
N ALA A 75 8.11 -1.80 -8.77
CA ALA A 75 9.33 -1.09 -8.40
C ALA A 75 10.43 -1.22 -9.45
N VAL A 76 10.60 -2.41 -10.05
CA VAL A 76 11.54 -2.62 -11.17
C VAL A 76 11.14 -1.79 -12.39
N GLN A 77 9.84 -1.71 -12.70
CA GLN A 77 9.33 -0.97 -13.84
C GLN A 77 9.40 0.55 -13.68
N TYR A 78 9.01 1.06 -12.51
CA TYR A 78 8.81 2.49 -12.28
C TYR A 78 9.93 3.14 -11.44
N GLY A 79 10.86 2.35 -10.90
CA GLY A 79 11.97 2.82 -10.05
C GLY A 79 11.58 3.02 -8.60
N GLU A 80 10.39 3.56 -8.32
CA GLU A 80 9.87 3.78 -6.96
C GLU A 80 8.35 3.59 -6.91
N VAL A 81 7.88 2.89 -5.87
CA VAL A 81 6.45 2.68 -5.61
C VAL A 81 6.14 2.84 -4.13
N LEU A 82 4.89 3.21 -3.81
CA LEU A 82 4.35 3.31 -2.47
C LEU A 82 3.34 2.20 -2.22
N TYR A 83 3.44 1.55 -1.06
CA TYR A 83 2.48 0.57 -0.58
C TYR A 83 1.93 0.99 0.79
N ALA A 84 0.64 1.29 0.85
CA ALA A 84 -0.03 1.69 2.08
C ALA A 84 -0.80 0.52 2.71
N VAL A 85 -0.59 0.33 4.02
CA VAL A 85 -1.24 -0.71 4.81
C VAL A 85 -2.06 -0.10 5.95
N PRO A 86 -3.17 -0.75 6.37
CA PRO A 86 -3.85 -0.46 7.62
C PRO A 86 -2.91 -0.52 8.83
N GLY A 87 -3.07 0.39 9.80
CA GLY A 87 -2.26 0.39 11.01
C GLY A 87 -0.82 0.87 10.79
N SER A 88 0.14 0.17 11.40
CA SER A 88 1.58 0.42 11.26
C SER A 88 2.20 -0.64 10.33
N PRO A 89 3.18 -0.29 9.48
CA PRO A 89 3.80 -1.22 8.54
C PRO A 89 4.67 -2.30 9.20
N THR A 90 4.92 -2.19 10.51
CA THR A 90 5.80 -3.09 11.26
C THR A 90 5.06 -4.18 12.03
N VAL A 91 3.74 -4.31 11.83
CA VAL A 91 2.85 -5.16 12.64
C VAL A 91 2.10 -6.14 11.76
#